data_AF-A0A956HAF0-F1
#
_entry.id   AF-A0A956HAF0-F1
#
_cell.length_a   1.000
_cell.length_b   1.000
_cell.length_c   1.000
_cell.angle_alpha   90.00
_cell.angle_beta   90.00
_cell.angle_gamma   90.00
#
_symmetry.space_group_name_H-M   'P 1'
#
loop_
_entity.id
_entity.type
_entity.pdbx_description
1 polymer ?
#
loop_
_entity_poly.entity_id
_entity_poly.type
_entity_poly.pdbx_seq_one_letter_code
_entity_poly.pdbx_strand_id
1 'polypeptide(L)'
;DNLSPDEMCADKDWPNVAPMNGYCCNPPAPGQDGCCIQNCVEQFFNIDGNVNNGCECAGTPRTNSLAACSDAPQGYLGSVGEGNQLNNLMPGTIPEIDNGIGAGREDWYSVDFPDQGNPGVRPLTGSIQVDFVQNDNTDYRFEVFRSCNGTPFANSLATQYGAGAPPSRQWWFFDNHVPAVQMPVPALYQDNVSWPTKVYIRVFRVQNDNTCNAYKLRVQRVNN
;
A
#
# COMPACT_ATOMS: atom_id res chain seq x y z
N ASP A 1 -11.59 -36.69 28.70
CA ASP A 1 -10.47 -35.84 28.27
C ASP A 1 -10.69 -35.41 26.85
N ASN A 2 -10.56 -34.11 26.59
CA ASN A 2 -10.53 -33.61 25.22
C ASN A 2 -9.14 -33.92 24.66
N LEU A 3 -9.09 -34.41 23.42
CA LEU A 3 -7.84 -34.58 22.68
C LEU A 3 -7.12 -33.23 22.55
N SER A 4 -5.78 -33.26 22.41
CA SER A 4 -5.02 -32.04 22.12
C SER A 4 -5.41 -31.47 20.74
N PRO A 5 -5.24 -30.16 20.49
CA PRO A 5 -5.55 -29.57 19.18
C PRO A 5 -4.89 -30.30 18.01
N ASP A 6 -3.64 -30.73 18.19
CA ASP A 6 -2.89 -31.43 17.15
C ASP A 6 -3.46 -32.84 16.88
N GLU A 7 -4.08 -33.49 17.87
CA GLU A 7 -4.73 -34.80 17.72
C GLU A 7 -6.14 -34.69 17.13
N MET A 8 -6.86 -33.58 17.35
CA MET A 8 -8.18 -33.33 16.75
C MET A 8 -8.09 -32.79 15.31
N CYS A 9 -6.96 -32.17 14.97
CA CYS A 9 -6.72 -31.55 13.67
C CYS A 9 -5.68 -32.32 12.82
N ALA A 10 -5.34 -33.55 13.22
CA ALA A 10 -4.15 -34.30 12.79
C ALA A 10 -4.02 -34.57 11.27
N ASP A 11 -5.13 -34.55 10.53
CA ASP A 11 -5.15 -34.96 9.11
C ASP A 11 -4.97 -33.80 8.11
N LYS A 12 -4.57 -32.60 8.57
CA LYS A 12 -4.58 -31.38 7.73
C LYS A 12 -3.20 -30.76 7.57
N ASP A 13 -2.47 -31.25 6.59
CA ASP A 13 -1.14 -30.74 6.23
C ASP A 13 -1.26 -29.56 5.24
N TRP A 14 -1.86 -28.46 5.72
CA TRP A 14 -2.01 -27.25 4.92
C TRP A 14 -0.71 -26.43 4.97
N PRO A 15 -0.10 -26.11 3.81
CA PRO A 15 1.23 -25.49 3.77
C PRO A 15 1.30 -24.07 4.36
N ASN A 16 0.14 -23.41 4.49
CA ASN A 16 0.04 -22.01 4.93
C ASN A 16 -0.53 -21.85 6.34
N VAL A 17 -0.86 -22.96 7.02
CA VAL A 17 -1.22 -22.92 8.45
C VAL A 17 0.06 -22.88 9.27
N ALA A 18 0.11 -22.06 10.32
CA ALA A 18 1.33 -21.91 11.11
C ALA A 18 1.75 -23.25 11.76
N PRO A 19 3.04 -23.64 11.67
CA PRO A 19 3.48 -24.94 12.21
C PRO A 19 3.42 -25.00 13.74
N MET A 20 3.39 -23.85 14.42
CA MET A 20 3.17 -23.75 15.86
C MET A 20 1.91 -22.92 16.11
N ASN A 21 0.99 -23.44 16.92
CA ASN A 21 -0.31 -22.81 17.24
C ASN A 21 -1.17 -22.47 16.00
N GLY A 22 -0.99 -23.15 14.87
CA GLY A 22 -1.81 -22.93 13.68
C GLY A 22 -3.25 -23.38 13.85
N TYR A 23 -3.48 -24.35 14.74
CA TYR A 23 -4.79 -24.93 15.03
C TYR A 23 -5.24 -24.64 16.45
N CYS A 24 -6.56 -24.60 16.64
CA CYS A 24 -7.23 -24.49 17.93
C CYS A 24 -8.38 -25.49 18.07
N CYS A 25 -8.73 -25.77 19.33
CA CYS A 25 -9.96 -26.46 19.69
C CYS A 25 -11.04 -25.45 20.07
N ASN A 26 -12.10 -25.35 19.26
CA ASN A 26 -13.32 -24.60 19.55
C ASN A 26 -14.57 -25.44 19.27
N PRO A 27 -14.88 -26.43 20.13
CA PRO A 27 -16.03 -27.32 19.93
C PRO A 27 -17.37 -26.57 20.06
N PRO A 28 -18.30 -26.71 19.10
CA PRO A 28 -19.58 -26.01 19.15
C PRO A 28 -20.53 -26.53 20.25
N ALA A 29 -20.32 -27.75 20.72
CA ALA A 29 -21.02 -28.34 21.86
C ALA A 29 -20.14 -29.37 22.58
N PRO A 30 -20.43 -29.70 23.86
CA PRO A 30 -19.72 -30.77 24.57
C PRO A 30 -19.75 -32.09 23.80
N GLY A 31 -18.58 -32.69 23.58
CA GLY A 31 -18.43 -33.96 22.86
C GLY A 31 -18.48 -33.87 21.33
N GLN A 32 -18.47 -32.66 20.75
CA GLN A 32 -18.28 -32.45 19.32
C GLN A 32 -16.85 -32.00 19.03
N ASP A 33 -16.30 -32.44 17.91
CA ASP A 33 -15.01 -31.95 17.44
C ASP A 33 -15.17 -30.54 16.86
N GLY A 34 -14.27 -29.63 17.23
CA GLY A 34 -14.24 -28.27 16.69
C GLY A 34 -12.82 -27.88 16.38
N CYS A 35 -12.32 -28.28 15.22
CA CYS A 35 -11.02 -27.82 14.74
C CYS A 35 -11.19 -26.44 14.08
N CYS A 36 -10.40 -25.47 14.51
CA CYS A 36 -10.31 -24.15 13.91
C CYS A 36 -8.87 -23.81 13.55
N ILE A 37 -8.69 -22.95 12.54
CA ILE A 37 -7.37 -22.37 12.25
C ILE A 37 -7.26 -21.11 13.11
N GLN A 38 -6.24 -21.09 13.97
CA GLN A 38 -5.95 -19.96 14.83
C GLN A 38 -4.93 -19.02 14.20
N ASN A 39 -3.90 -19.56 13.56
CA ASN A 39 -2.82 -18.77 12.98
C ASN A 39 -2.40 -19.31 11.61
N CYS A 40 -2.21 -18.39 10.67
CA CYS A 40 -1.61 -18.64 9.39
C CYS A 40 -0.11 -18.32 9.44
N VAL A 41 0.65 -18.86 8.49
CA VAL A 41 2.01 -18.38 8.21
C VAL A 41 1.93 -16.89 7.85
N GLU A 42 3.00 -16.14 8.14
CA GLU A 42 3.06 -14.72 7.82
C GLU A 42 2.66 -14.44 6.36
N GLN A 43 1.83 -13.42 6.14
CA GLN A 43 1.25 -13.07 4.84
C GLN A 43 0.22 -14.05 4.28
N PHE A 44 -0.22 -15.06 5.04
CA PHE A 44 -1.39 -15.85 4.70
C PHE A 44 -2.53 -15.55 5.66
N PHE A 45 -3.75 -15.65 5.16
CA PHE A 45 -4.97 -15.35 5.90
C PHE A 45 -5.99 -16.45 5.64
N ASN A 46 -6.66 -16.88 6.70
CA ASN A 46 -7.86 -17.71 6.64
C ASN A 46 -9.06 -16.77 6.60
N ILE A 47 -9.64 -16.55 5.42
CA ILE A 47 -10.64 -15.50 5.24
C ILE A 47 -12.08 -15.99 5.46
N ASP A 48 -12.34 -17.28 5.27
CA ASP A 48 -13.67 -17.87 5.46
C ASP A 48 -13.84 -18.66 6.78
N GLY A 49 -12.75 -18.87 7.54
CA GLY A 49 -12.77 -19.65 8.77
C GLY A 49 -12.84 -21.17 8.52
N ASN A 50 -12.81 -21.61 7.27
CA ASN A 50 -12.99 -23.00 6.90
C ASN A 50 -11.70 -23.78 7.09
N VAL A 51 -11.68 -24.60 8.13
CA VAL A 51 -10.54 -25.47 8.41
C VAL A 51 -10.20 -26.46 7.29
N ASN A 52 -11.08 -26.68 6.29
CA ASN A 52 -10.85 -27.62 5.19
C ASN A 52 -10.16 -27.01 3.96
N ASN A 53 -9.90 -25.70 3.92
CA ASN A 53 -9.13 -25.07 2.84
C ASN A 53 -7.87 -24.34 3.32
N GLY A 54 -7.63 -24.31 4.65
CA GLY A 54 -6.39 -23.79 5.22
C GLY A 54 -6.38 -22.27 5.27
N CYS A 55 -5.21 -21.69 5.04
CA CYS A 55 -5.06 -20.25 4.83
C CYS A 55 -4.93 -20.01 3.32
N GLU A 56 -6.05 -19.64 2.73
CA GLU A 56 -6.30 -19.58 1.29
C GLU A 56 -5.87 -18.25 0.66
N CYS A 57 -5.76 -17.19 1.46
CA CYS A 57 -5.48 -15.87 0.93
C CYS A 57 -4.03 -15.45 1.20
N ALA A 58 -3.25 -15.27 0.13
CA ALA A 58 -1.92 -14.67 0.22
C ALA A 58 -2.03 -13.15 0.17
N GLY A 59 -1.55 -12.47 1.21
CA GLY A 59 -1.30 -11.04 1.21
C GLY A 59 -0.05 -10.67 0.40
N THR A 60 0.17 -9.37 0.20
CA THR A 60 1.36 -8.87 -0.48
C THR A 60 2.63 -9.31 0.25
N PRO A 61 3.60 -9.95 -0.43
CA PRO A 61 4.83 -10.38 0.21
C PRO A 61 5.59 -9.19 0.81
N ARG A 62 6.12 -9.35 2.04
CA ARG A 62 6.97 -8.31 2.68
C ARG A 62 8.36 -8.16 2.08
N THR A 63 8.67 -8.94 1.04
CA THR A 63 9.81 -8.67 0.15
C THR A 63 9.48 -7.61 -0.91
N ASN A 64 8.19 -7.32 -1.10
CA ASN A 64 7.65 -6.44 -2.14
C ASN A 64 6.89 -5.23 -1.57
N SER A 65 6.53 -5.26 -0.29
CA SER A 65 5.91 -4.16 0.45
C SER A 65 6.43 -4.09 1.88
N LEU A 66 6.07 -3.03 2.60
CA LEU A 66 6.37 -2.88 4.03
C LEU A 66 5.07 -2.82 4.86
N ALA A 67 5.10 -3.38 6.07
CA ALA A 67 3.98 -3.33 7.00
C ALA A 67 3.84 -1.97 7.71
N ALA A 68 4.88 -1.14 7.64
CA ALA A 68 4.92 0.22 8.17
C ALA A 68 5.83 1.08 7.27
N CYS A 69 5.61 2.39 7.30
CA CYS A 69 6.43 3.29 6.49
C CYS A 69 7.91 3.25 6.91
N SER A 70 8.81 3.07 5.94
CA SER A 70 10.25 3.24 6.10
C SER A 70 10.95 3.40 4.75
N ASP A 71 12.26 3.64 4.76
CA ASP A 71 13.12 3.61 3.57
C ASP A 71 13.71 2.21 3.28
N ALA A 72 13.14 1.15 3.87
CA ALA A 72 13.62 -0.20 3.64
C ALA A 72 13.37 -0.61 2.16
N PRO A 73 14.31 -1.34 1.54
CA PRO A 73 14.31 -1.59 0.10
C PRO A 73 13.12 -2.42 -0.40
N GLN A 74 12.49 -3.21 0.47
CA GLN A 74 11.38 -4.10 0.13
C GLN A 74 10.16 -3.35 -0.41
N GLY A 75 9.91 -2.11 0.06
CA GLY A 75 8.81 -1.27 -0.42
C GLY A 75 9.22 -0.27 -1.50
N TYR A 76 10.49 -0.27 -1.94
CA TYR A 76 10.96 0.70 -2.93
C TYR A 76 10.56 0.28 -4.35
N LEU A 77 9.68 1.07 -4.99
CA LEU A 77 9.20 0.75 -6.34
C LEU A 77 10.16 1.23 -7.44
N GLY A 78 11.08 2.13 -7.11
CA GLY A 78 12.05 2.68 -8.05
C GLY A 78 12.01 4.20 -8.19
N SER A 79 12.67 4.68 -9.24
CA SER A 79 12.80 6.10 -9.57
C SER A 79 12.09 6.41 -10.89
N VAL A 80 11.35 7.52 -10.93
CA VAL A 80 10.55 7.94 -12.08
C VAL A 80 11.01 9.30 -12.57
N GLY A 81 11.81 9.27 -13.65
CA GLY A 81 12.20 10.47 -14.39
C GLY A 81 11.03 11.03 -15.21
N GLU A 82 11.21 12.23 -15.74
CA GLU A 82 10.21 12.87 -16.60
C GLU A 82 9.84 11.99 -17.80
N GLY A 83 8.55 11.89 -18.11
CA GLY A 83 8.02 11.12 -19.23
C GLY A 83 8.03 9.61 -19.03
N ASN A 84 8.46 9.16 -17.85
CA ASN A 84 8.57 7.74 -17.54
C ASN A 84 7.44 7.28 -16.62
N GLN A 85 7.22 5.97 -16.65
CA GLN A 85 6.30 5.25 -15.79
C GLN A 85 7.02 4.04 -15.20
N LEU A 86 6.73 3.71 -13.94
CA LEU A 86 7.10 2.40 -13.40
C LEU A 86 6.27 1.33 -14.08
N ASN A 87 6.95 0.49 -14.85
CA ASN A 87 6.33 -0.65 -15.51
C ASN A 87 6.43 -1.89 -14.63
N ASN A 88 5.51 -2.83 -14.84
CA ASN A 88 5.55 -4.15 -14.21
C ASN A 88 5.52 -4.15 -12.68
N LEU A 89 4.89 -3.16 -12.04
CA LEU A 89 4.57 -3.24 -10.62
C LEU A 89 3.76 -4.52 -10.36
N MET A 90 4.15 -5.25 -9.31
CA MET A 90 3.47 -6.49 -8.95
C MET A 90 2.11 -6.18 -8.34
N PRO A 91 1.08 -7.01 -8.63
CA PRO A 91 -0.17 -6.92 -7.88
C PRO A 91 0.07 -7.15 -6.39
N GLY A 92 -0.65 -6.41 -5.56
CA GLY A 92 -0.72 -6.62 -4.12
C GLY A 92 -2.11 -7.08 -3.70
N THR A 93 -2.17 -7.67 -2.50
CA THR A 93 -3.39 -8.16 -1.86
C THR A 93 -3.32 -7.80 -0.38
N ILE A 94 -4.35 -7.11 0.12
CA ILE A 94 -4.56 -6.90 1.56
C ILE A 94 -5.94 -7.44 1.85
N PRO A 95 -6.07 -8.61 2.52
CA PRO A 95 -7.37 -9.27 2.70
C PRO A 95 -8.28 -8.59 3.73
N GLU A 96 -7.69 -7.95 4.73
CA GLU A 96 -8.43 -7.36 5.85
C GLU A 96 -8.62 -5.85 5.66
N ILE A 97 -9.74 -5.30 6.14
CA ILE A 97 -9.99 -3.85 6.19
C ILE A 97 -8.95 -3.16 7.08
N ASP A 98 -8.59 -1.94 6.68
CA ASP A 98 -7.69 -1.06 7.41
C ASP A 98 -8.06 -0.92 8.90
N ASN A 99 -7.07 -1.16 9.75
CA ASN A 99 -7.15 -1.00 11.20
C ASN A 99 -6.32 0.20 11.71
N GLY A 100 -5.85 1.05 10.80
CA GLY A 100 -5.09 2.26 11.09
C GLY A 100 -3.61 2.16 10.72
N ILE A 101 -2.97 3.33 10.67
CA ILE A 101 -1.56 3.47 10.29
C ILE A 101 -0.66 2.69 11.25
N GLY A 102 0.23 1.88 10.68
CA GLY A 102 1.24 1.09 11.37
C GLY A 102 0.73 -0.21 11.99
N ALA A 103 -0.54 -0.56 11.77
CA ALA A 103 -1.17 -1.73 12.38
C ALA A 103 -1.15 -2.99 11.50
N GLY A 104 -0.35 -2.98 10.41
CA GLY A 104 0.01 -4.15 9.62
C GLY A 104 -0.99 -4.58 8.54
N ARG A 105 -2.17 -3.95 8.45
CA ARG A 105 -3.20 -4.22 7.42
C ARG A 105 -3.11 -3.26 6.23
N GLU A 106 -1.88 -3.02 5.82
CA GLU A 106 -1.53 -2.05 4.80
C GLU A 106 -0.23 -2.45 4.11
N ASP A 107 -0.06 -1.90 2.92
CA ASP A 107 1.17 -1.98 2.17
C ASP A 107 1.77 -0.59 2.00
N TRP A 108 3.01 -0.46 2.44
CA TRP A 108 3.80 0.75 2.27
C TRP A 108 4.81 0.60 1.14
N TYR A 109 4.86 1.65 0.32
CA TYR A 109 5.77 1.80 -0.79
C TYR A 109 6.48 3.14 -0.74
N SER A 110 7.64 3.23 -1.38
CA SER A 110 8.35 4.49 -1.65
C SER A 110 8.75 4.60 -3.11
N VAL A 111 8.74 5.84 -3.63
CA VAL A 111 9.09 6.15 -5.02
C VAL A 111 9.89 7.44 -5.05
N ASP A 112 10.96 7.44 -5.84
CA ASP A 112 11.75 8.65 -6.08
C ASP A 112 11.33 9.35 -7.36
N PHE A 113 11.28 10.67 -7.32
CA PHE A 113 11.08 11.54 -8.47
C PHE A 113 12.26 12.51 -8.55
N PRO A 114 13.39 12.12 -9.15
CA PRO A 114 14.56 12.98 -9.20
C PRO A 114 14.23 14.27 -9.93
N ASP A 115 14.59 15.40 -9.32
CA ASP A 115 14.58 16.67 -10.02
C ASP A 115 15.63 16.60 -11.13
N GLN A 116 15.22 16.72 -12.39
CA GLN A 116 16.13 16.68 -13.53
C GLN A 116 16.48 18.09 -14.03
N GLY A 117 16.06 19.14 -13.32
CA GLY A 117 16.35 20.53 -13.65
C GLY A 117 17.59 21.09 -12.97
N ASN A 118 18.18 22.12 -13.57
CA ASN A 118 19.02 23.06 -12.82
C ASN A 118 18.18 23.67 -11.68
N PRO A 119 18.75 23.85 -10.46
CA PRO A 119 18.07 24.58 -9.39
C PRO A 119 17.51 25.92 -9.91
N GLY A 120 16.18 26.08 -9.88
CA GLY A 120 15.50 27.30 -10.33
C GLY A 120 14.90 27.29 -11.75
N VAL A 121 14.95 26.18 -12.50
CA VAL A 121 14.27 26.04 -13.82
C VAL A 121 12.97 25.23 -13.66
N ARG A 122 12.06 25.72 -12.81
CA ARG A 122 10.66 25.27 -12.71
C ARG A 122 9.80 26.26 -13.50
N PRO A 123 8.65 25.89 -14.10
CA PRO A 123 7.76 24.72 -14.00
C PRO A 123 7.97 23.67 -15.12
N LEU A 124 9.19 23.23 -15.40
CA LEU A 124 9.36 22.23 -16.46
C LEU A 124 9.33 20.80 -15.93
N THR A 125 9.00 20.60 -14.65
CA THR A 125 9.21 19.32 -13.95
C THR A 125 8.08 18.29 -14.20
N GLY A 126 7.05 18.62 -14.98
CA GLY A 126 5.97 17.70 -15.33
C GLY A 126 4.92 17.52 -14.24
N SER A 127 4.13 16.44 -14.34
CA SER A 127 3.14 16.05 -13.33
C SER A 127 3.42 14.65 -12.80
N ILE A 128 3.29 14.43 -11.50
CA ILE A 128 3.35 13.09 -10.91
C ILE A 128 1.93 12.56 -10.79
N GLN A 129 1.74 11.29 -11.14
CA GLN A 129 0.46 10.61 -11.01
C GLN A 129 0.64 9.26 -10.32
N VAL A 130 -0.25 9.00 -9.37
CA VAL A 130 -0.43 7.69 -8.76
C VAL A 130 -1.89 7.30 -8.89
N ASP A 131 -2.16 6.11 -9.39
CA ASP A 131 -3.51 5.55 -9.48
C ASP A 131 -3.48 4.01 -9.50
N PHE A 132 -4.64 3.38 -9.64
CA PHE A 132 -4.75 1.93 -9.74
C PHE A 132 -4.98 1.49 -11.19
N VAL A 133 -4.09 0.63 -11.72
CA VAL A 133 -4.37 -0.14 -12.95
C VAL A 133 -5.39 -1.25 -12.67
N GLN A 134 -5.29 -1.84 -11.49
CA GLN A 134 -6.21 -2.85 -10.98
C GLN A 134 -6.64 -2.44 -9.57
N ASN A 135 -7.94 -2.54 -9.30
CA ASN A 135 -8.54 -2.33 -7.98
C ASN A 135 -9.85 -3.11 -7.96
N ASP A 136 -9.73 -4.42 -7.73
CA ASP A 136 -10.86 -5.33 -7.81
C ASP A 136 -11.95 -4.90 -6.83
N ASN A 137 -13.19 -4.84 -7.33
CA ASN A 137 -14.37 -4.36 -6.60
C ASN A 137 -14.23 -2.96 -5.96
N THR A 138 -13.25 -2.17 -6.38
CA THR A 138 -12.91 -0.86 -5.80
C THR A 138 -12.57 -0.91 -4.30
N ASP A 139 -11.99 -2.03 -3.86
CA ASP A 139 -11.67 -2.32 -2.46
C ASP A 139 -10.61 -1.42 -1.85
N TYR A 140 -9.71 -0.91 -2.68
CA TYR A 140 -8.49 -0.28 -2.22
C TYR A 140 -8.54 1.24 -2.33
N ARG A 141 -7.92 1.89 -1.35
CA ARG A 141 -7.57 3.30 -1.37
C ARG A 141 -6.10 3.45 -1.08
N PHE A 142 -5.57 4.63 -1.36
CA PHE A 142 -4.23 4.98 -0.91
C PHE A 142 -4.15 6.42 -0.40
N GLU A 143 -3.08 6.62 0.36
CA GLU A 143 -2.62 7.91 0.85
C GLU A 143 -1.18 8.16 0.39
N VAL A 144 -0.82 9.42 0.16
CA VAL A 144 0.53 9.83 -0.28
C VAL A 144 1.14 10.76 0.75
N PHE A 145 2.39 10.49 1.14
CA PHE A 145 3.12 11.20 2.18
C PHE A 145 4.46 11.72 1.66
N ARG A 146 4.96 12.82 2.21
CA ARG A 146 6.35 13.27 2.01
C ARG A 146 7.36 12.63 2.97
N SER A 147 6.87 12.12 4.09
CA SER A 147 7.67 11.50 5.14
C SER A 147 6.81 10.52 5.91
N CYS A 148 7.44 9.50 6.50
CA CYS A 148 6.72 8.46 7.25
C CYS A 148 5.94 8.95 8.46
N ASN A 149 6.41 10.02 9.11
CA ASN A 149 5.72 10.64 10.25
C ASN A 149 4.86 11.84 9.82
N GLY A 150 4.63 12.01 8.52
CA GLY A 150 3.86 13.11 7.96
C GLY A 150 2.35 12.86 8.01
N THR A 151 1.59 13.89 7.64
CA THR A 151 0.15 13.79 7.40
C THR A 151 -0.10 13.44 5.93
N PRO A 152 -1.08 12.57 5.61
CA PRO A 152 -1.40 12.24 4.23
C PRO A 152 -1.79 13.49 3.45
N PHE A 153 -1.28 13.59 2.23
CA PHE A 153 -1.48 14.70 1.29
C PHE A 153 -1.05 16.09 1.81
N ALA A 154 -0.33 16.18 2.92
CA ALA A 154 0.18 17.45 3.43
C ALA A 154 1.38 17.97 2.62
N ASN A 155 1.87 19.16 2.99
CA ASN A 155 3.02 19.80 2.35
C ASN A 155 2.83 19.91 0.82
N SER A 156 1.68 20.46 0.43
CA SER A 156 1.35 20.75 -0.97
C SER A 156 1.23 19.53 -1.88
N LEU A 157 1.03 18.34 -1.30
CA LEU A 157 0.63 17.15 -2.06
C LEU A 157 -0.87 17.17 -2.39
N ALA A 158 -1.71 17.91 -1.64
CA ALA A 158 -3.13 18.03 -1.91
C ALA A 158 -3.44 19.20 -2.86
N THR A 159 -4.12 18.92 -3.98
CA THR A 159 -4.54 19.96 -4.93
C THR A 159 -6.05 20.25 -4.89
N GLN A 160 -6.88 19.35 -4.33
CA GLN A 160 -8.34 19.51 -4.32
C GLN A 160 -9.01 19.55 -2.93
N TYR A 161 -8.46 18.84 -1.93
CA TYR A 161 -9.12 18.67 -0.62
C TYR A 161 -8.29 19.10 0.60
N GLY A 162 -7.03 19.52 0.40
CA GLY A 162 -6.12 19.92 1.48
C GLY A 162 -5.45 18.76 2.25
N ALA A 163 -4.65 19.08 3.27
CA ALA A 163 -4.00 18.09 4.13
C ALA A 163 -5.05 17.26 4.89
N GLY A 164 -4.84 15.95 5.00
CA GLY A 164 -5.85 15.05 5.60
C GLY A 164 -7.05 14.80 4.67
N ALA A 165 -6.90 15.02 3.36
CA ALA A 165 -7.87 14.63 2.36
C ALA A 165 -8.25 13.15 2.50
N PRO A 166 -9.49 12.78 2.15
CA PRO A 166 -9.91 11.39 2.22
C PRO A 166 -9.00 10.51 1.35
N PRO A 167 -8.82 9.23 1.74
CA PRO A 167 -8.06 8.27 0.96
C PRO A 167 -8.56 8.21 -0.48
N SER A 168 -7.63 8.24 -1.43
CA SER A 168 -7.97 8.41 -2.84
C SER A 168 -7.79 7.12 -3.64
N ARG A 169 -8.33 7.12 -4.86
CA ARG A 169 -8.05 6.13 -5.91
C ARG A 169 -7.10 6.68 -6.97
N GLN A 170 -6.86 7.97 -6.94
CA GLN A 170 -6.03 8.69 -7.89
C GLN A 170 -5.47 9.96 -7.22
N TRP A 171 -4.21 10.25 -7.48
CA TRP A 171 -3.54 11.42 -6.95
C TRP A 171 -2.66 12.04 -8.03
N TRP A 172 -2.60 13.37 -8.02
CA TRP A 172 -1.81 14.16 -8.95
C TRP A 172 -1.04 15.23 -8.16
N PHE A 173 0.25 15.35 -8.47
CA PHE A 173 1.02 16.54 -8.16
C PHE A 173 1.31 17.26 -9.47
N PHE A 174 0.92 18.53 -9.55
CA PHE A 174 1.17 19.37 -10.72
C PHE A 174 2.08 20.53 -10.34
N ASP A 175 3.19 20.65 -11.05
CA ASP A 175 4.13 21.75 -10.88
C ASP A 175 3.66 22.99 -11.67
N ASN A 176 2.58 23.65 -11.21
CA ASN A 176 1.93 24.76 -11.92
C ASN A 176 2.59 26.12 -11.70
N HIS A 177 3.90 26.24 -11.89
CA HIS A 177 4.55 27.56 -11.80
C HIS A 177 4.63 28.22 -13.18
N VAL A 178 5.01 29.49 -13.26
CA VAL A 178 5.37 30.16 -14.54
C VAL A 178 6.89 30.10 -14.65
N PRO A 179 7.49 29.78 -15.81
CA PRO A 179 8.94 29.69 -15.93
C PRO A 179 9.62 30.98 -15.47
N ALA A 180 10.67 30.86 -14.66
CA ALA A 180 11.43 32.02 -14.19
C ALA A 180 11.91 32.90 -15.35
N VAL A 181 12.22 32.31 -16.51
CA VAL A 181 12.62 33.00 -17.75
C VAL A 181 11.49 33.79 -18.44
N GLN A 182 10.23 33.49 -18.13
CA GLN A 182 9.06 34.22 -18.63
C GLN A 182 8.53 35.25 -17.64
N MET A 183 9.13 35.35 -16.44
CA MET A 183 8.77 36.36 -15.47
C MET A 183 9.40 37.72 -15.83
N PRO A 184 8.66 38.84 -15.69
CA PRO A 184 9.22 40.18 -15.91
C PRO A 184 10.43 40.51 -15.03
N VAL A 185 10.53 39.89 -13.85
CA VAL A 185 11.66 40.00 -12.93
C VAL A 185 11.99 38.61 -12.37
N PRO A 186 12.88 37.83 -13.02
CA PRO A 186 13.23 36.48 -12.58
C PRO A 186 13.76 36.40 -11.14
N ALA A 187 14.41 37.45 -10.66
CA ALA A 187 14.92 37.55 -9.29
C ALA A 187 13.83 37.57 -8.20
N LEU A 188 12.57 37.77 -8.57
CA LEU A 188 11.42 37.74 -7.65
C LEU A 188 10.64 36.42 -7.71
N TYR A 189 11.11 35.44 -8.48
CA TYR A 189 10.48 34.12 -8.53
C TYR A 189 10.59 33.43 -7.16
N GLN A 190 9.45 33.05 -6.59
CA GLN A 190 9.38 32.22 -5.39
C GLN A 190 8.59 30.96 -5.71
N ASP A 191 9.22 29.82 -5.46
CA ASP A 191 8.59 28.51 -5.49
C ASP A 191 8.04 28.20 -4.11
N ASN A 192 6.72 28.33 -3.96
CA ASN A 192 6.06 28.10 -2.68
C ASN A 192 5.72 26.62 -2.46
N VAL A 193 6.05 25.73 -3.41
CA VAL A 193 5.71 24.30 -3.36
C VAL A 193 6.88 23.45 -3.86
N SER A 194 7.70 22.97 -2.92
CA SER A 194 8.85 22.13 -3.25
C SER A 194 8.47 20.86 -4.02
N TRP A 195 9.26 20.50 -5.03
CA TRP A 195 9.12 19.22 -5.73
C TRP A 195 9.24 18.05 -4.74
N PRO A 196 8.34 17.05 -4.77
CA PRO A 196 8.45 15.88 -3.91
C PRO A 196 9.44 14.89 -4.52
N THR A 197 10.74 15.03 -4.20
CA THR A 197 11.80 14.14 -4.69
C THR A 197 11.64 12.68 -4.27
N LYS A 198 10.89 12.45 -3.20
CA LYS A 198 10.44 11.13 -2.74
C LYS A 198 9.03 11.26 -2.18
N VAL A 199 8.22 10.23 -2.40
CA VAL A 199 6.93 10.06 -1.71
C VAL A 199 6.82 8.66 -1.14
N TYR A 200 6.01 8.53 -0.09
CA TYR A 200 5.59 7.25 0.46
C TYR A 200 4.11 7.05 0.14
N ILE A 201 3.74 5.86 -0.30
CA ILE A 201 2.38 5.49 -0.68
C ILE A 201 1.93 4.40 0.28
N ARG A 202 0.82 4.64 0.96
CA ARG A 202 0.15 3.68 1.84
C ARG A 202 -1.08 3.16 1.11
N VAL A 203 -1.10 1.88 0.76
CA VAL A 203 -2.28 1.23 0.19
C VAL A 203 -2.98 0.42 1.27
N PHE A 204 -4.30 0.50 1.32
CA PHE A 204 -5.11 -0.22 2.29
C PHE A 204 -6.50 -0.52 1.74
N ARG A 205 -7.14 -1.53 2.34
CA ARG A 205 -8.49 -1.95 1.99
C ARG A 205 -9.52 -1.16 2.81
N VAL A 206 -10.61 -0.75 2.17
CA VAL A 206 -11.71 0.01 2.81
C VAL A 206 -13.05 -0.70 2.79
N GLN A 207 -13.19 -1.82 2.07
CA GLN A 207 -14.44 -2.57 1.96
C GLN A 207 -14.18 -4.02 1.54
N ASN A 208 -15.24 -4.84 1.51
CA ASN A 208 -15.21 -6.25 1.14
C ASN A 208 -14.13 -7.01 1.94
N ASP A 209 -14.23 -6.92 3.26
CA ASP A 209 -13.33 -7.60 4.21
C ASP A 209 -13.22 -9.09 3.90
N ASN A 210 -12.07 -9.69 4.23
CA ASN A 210 -11.83 -11.12 4.09
C ASN A 210 -12.07 -11.62 2.65
N THR A 211 -11.47 -10.96 1.66
CA THR A 211 -11.46 -11.43 0.26
C THR A 211 -10.07 -11.35 -0.34
N CYS A 212 -9.78 -12.13 -1.38
CA CYS A 212 -8.49 -12.12 -2.09
C CYS A 212 -8.46 -11.19 -3.30
N ASN A 213 -9.29 -10.15 -3.30
CA ASN A 213 -9.26 -9.10 -4.31
C ASN A 213 -7.87 -8.49 -4.37
N ALA A 214 -7.42 -8.10 -5.56
CA ALA A 214 -6.08 -7.57 -5.76
C ALA A 214 -6.11 -6.09 -6.22
N TYR A 215 -4.99 -5.44 -6.03
CA TYR A 215 -4.71 -4.13 -6.60
C TYR A 215 -3.38 -4.11 -7.34
N LYS A 216 -3.22 -3.14 -8.23
CA LYS A 216 -1.94 -2.85 -8.88
C LYS A 216 -1.82 -1.36 -9.10
N LEU A 217 -0.78 -0.76 -8.52
CA LEU A 217 -0.50 0.66 -8.69
C LEU A 217 0.02 0.95 -10.11
N ARG A 218 -0.26 2.16 -10.58
CA ARG A 218 0.47 2.86 -11.64
C ARG A 218 1.10 4.09 -11.02
N VAL A 219 2.39 4.27 -11.28
CA VAL A 219 3.14 5.45 -10.86
C VAL A 219 3.88 5.99 -12.06
N GLN A 220 3.62 7.25 -12.40
CA GLN A 220 4.24 7.89 -13.55
C GLN A 220 4.55 9.36 -13.30
N ARG A 221 5.48 9.87 -14.10
CA ARG A 221 5.73 11.29 -14.24
C ARG A 221 5.48 11.67 -15.70
N VAL A 222 4.44 12.45 -15.94
CA VAL A 222 4.04 12.88 -17.28
C VAL A 222 4.81 14.14 -17.66
N ASN A 223 5.32 14.17 -18.89
CA ASN A 223 5.97 15.35 -19.49
C ASN A 223 5.01 16.54 -19.52
N ASN A 224 5.55 17.75 -19.37
CA ASN A 224 4.82 18.97 -19.69
C ASN A 224 4.86 19.28 -21.19
#